data_AF-A0A931SGX7-F1
#
_entry.id   AF-A0A931SGX7-F1
#
_cell.length_a   1.000
_cell.length_b   1.000
_cell.length_c   1.000
_cell.angle_alpha   90.00
_cell.angle_beta   90.00
_cell.angle_gamma   90.00
#
_symmetry.space_group_name_H-M   'P 1'
#
loop_
_entity.id
_entity.type
_entity.pdbx_description
1 polymer ?
#
loop_
_entity_poly.entity_id
_entity_poly.type
_entity_poly.pdbx_seq_one_letter_code
_entity_poly.pdbx_strand_id
1 'polypeptide(L)'
;FELSTEKARAVLPQTYSRKDAVYNIQRSALTVAALTTGNWPMLREAMRDRIHQPYRAPLIPGFDEILALATPGLLGVALSGAGPTVLAVAKQADAERVGRIVAGIFEKHGVRAAPHVVNIDTEGRTILERP
;
A
#
# COMPACT_ATOMS: atom_id res chain seq x y z
N PHE A 1 -5.85 14.41 4.16
CA PHE A 1 -4.83 15.33 4.71
C PHE A 1 -3.54 15.14 3.93
N GLU A 2 -2.55 16.02 4.11
CA GLU A 2 -1.25 15.89 3.47
C GLU A 2 -0.19 15.49 4.51
N LEU A 3 0.66 14.53 4.14
CA LEU A 3 1.84 14.16 4.91
C LEU A 3 3.06 14.55 4.09
N SER A 4 3.87 15.50 4.59
CA SER A 4 5.06 15.90 3.84
C SER A 4 6.03 14.74 3.71
N THR A 5 6.64 14.60 2.54
CA THR A 5 7.65 13.55 2.28
C THR A 5 8.83 13.67 3.25
N GLU A 6 9.17 14.89 3.66
CA GLU A 6 10.19 15.16 4.68
C GLU A 6 9.84 14.50 6.03
N LYS A 7 8.63 14.73 6.55
CA LYS A 7 8.17 14.10 7.81
C LYS A 7 8.15 12.58 7.71
N ALA A 8 7.66 12.04 6.58
CA ALA A 8 7.62 10.60 6.34
C ALA A 8 9.02 9.95 6.20
N ARG A 9 10.05 10.72 5.83
CA ARG A 9 11.45 10.26 5.79
C ARG A 9 12.14 10.42 7.14
N ALA A 10 11.82 11.48 7.88
CA ALA A 10 12.42 11.79 9.18
C ALA A 10 12.15 10.71 10.25
N VAL A 11 11.06 9.97 10.14
CA VAL A 11 10.73 8.86 11.07
C VAL A 11 11.50 7.57 10.81
N LEU A 12 12.21 7.47 9.67
CA LEU A 12 12.96 6.25 9.34
C LEU A 12 14.27 6.22 10.13
N PRO A 13 14.65 5.07 10.72
CA PRO A 13 15.94 4.93 11.39
C PRO A 13 17.08 5.00 10.36
N GLN A 14 18.25 5.42 10.81
CA GLN A 14 19.47 5.47 9.99
C GLN A 14 20.00 4.06 9.66
N THR A 15 19.70 3.08 10.51
CA THR A 15 20.17 1.70 10.34
C THR A 15 19.05 0.70 10.65
N TYR A 16 19.15 -0.49 10.06
CA TYR A 16 18.23 -1.60 10.27
C TYR A 16 19.01 -2.83 10.72
N SER A 17 18.33 -3.73 11.45
CA SER A 17 18.91 -5.02 11.77
C SER A 17 19.14 -5.82 10.47
N ARG A 18 20.19 -6.67 10.45
CA ARG A 18 20.39 -7.61 9.35
C ARG A 18 19.14 -8.47 9.10
N LYS A 19 18.44 -8.86 10.17
CA LYS A 19 17.24 -9.68 10.11
C LYS A 19 16.12 -8.99 9.34
N ASP A 20 15.89 -7.70 9.59
CA ASP A 20 14.82 -6.95 8.91
C ASP A 20 15.20 -6.61 7.47
N ALA A 21 16.47 -6.29 7.21
CA ALA A 21 16.97 -6.12 5.85
C ALA A 21 16.78 -7.39 5.00
N VAL A 22 17.19 -8.56 5.53
CA VAL A 22 16.97 -9.86 4.86
C VAL A 22 15.50 -10.14 4.66
N TYR A 23 14.66 -9.91 5.68
CA TYR A 23 13.21 -10.11 5.58
C TYR A 23 12.62 -9.29 4.43
N ASN A 24 12.94 -7.99 4.36
CA ASN A 24 12.43 -7.10 3.32
C ASN A 24 12.94 -7.45 1.92
N ILE A 25 14.21 -7.83 1.76
CA ILE A 25 14.75 -8.29 0.47
C ILE A 25 13.98 -9.53 -0.01
N GLN A 26 13.70 -10.48 0.88
CA GLN A 26 12.88 -11.65 0.56
C GLN A 26 11.47 -11.26 0.13
N ARG A 27 10.85 -10.26 0.77
CA ARG A 27 9.51 -9.75 0.41
C ARG A 27 9.47 -9.03 -0.94
N SER A 28 10.52 -8.29 -1.28
CA SER A 28 10.67 -7.73 -2.63
C SER A 28 10.77 -8.84 -3.69
N ALA A 29 11.63 -9.84 -3.48
CA ALA A 29 11.75 -10.98 -4.39
C ALA A 29 10.44 -11.78 -4.51
N LEU A 30 9.75 -11.97 -3.38
CA LEU A 30 8.46 -12.67 -3.33
C LEU A 30 7.37 -11.90 -4.09
N THR A 31 7.39 -10.57 -4.02
CA THR A 31 6.44 -9.72 -4.75
C THR A 31 6.63 -9.90 -6.25
N VAL A 32 7.87 -9.84 -6.73
CA VAL A 32 8.18 -10.10 -8.15
C VAL A 32 7.70 -11.49 -8.56
N ALA A 33 8.03 -12.52 -7.79
CA ALA A 33 7.63 -13.90 -8.08
C ALA A 33 6.10 -14.08 -8.10
N ALA A 34 5.38 -13.49 -7.15
CA ALA A 34 3.91 -13.55 -7.09
C ALA A 34 3.27 -12.89 -8.33
N LEU A 35 3.80 -11.74 -8.76
CA LEU A 35 3.31 -11.02 -9.93
C LEU A 35 3.59 -11.79 -11.23
N THR A 36 4.81 -12.31 -11.41
CA THR A 36 5.21 -12.99 -12.66
C THR A 36 4.58 -14.37 -12.83
N THR A 37 4.26 -15.05 -11.73
CA THR A 37 3.61 -16.37 -11.76
C THR A 37 2.09 -16.30 -11.66
N GLY A 38 1.53 -15.11 -11.43
CA GLY A 38 0.10 -14.93 -11.18
C GLY A 38 -0.37 -15.56 -9.86
N ASN A 39 0.54 -15.84 -8.92
CA ASN A 39 0.20 -16.40 -7.62
C ASN A 39 -0.28 -15.31 -6.65
N TRP A 40 -1.45 -14.75 -6.94
CA TRP A 40 -2.06 -13.63 -6.21
C TRP A 40 -2.24 -13.85 -4.70
N PRO A 41 -2.59 -15.06 -4.20
CA PRO A 41 -2.66 -15.32 -2.77
C PRO A 41 -1.36 -15.00 -2.00
N MET A 42 -0.21 -15.03 -2.67
CA MET A 42 1.08 -14.71 -2.05
C MET A 42 1.29 -13.22 -1.79
N LEU A 43 0.58 -12.33 -2.48
CA LEU A 43 0.78 -10.89 -2.37
C LEU A 43 0.59 -10.37 -0.94
N ARG A 44 -0.29 -10.98 -0.16
CA ARG A 44 -0.53 -10.59 1.23
C ARG A 44 0.72 -10.71 2.09
N GLU A 45 1.45 -11.81 1.96
CA GLU A 45 2.72 -11.97 2.67
C GLU A 45 3.84 -11.19 1.99
N ALA A 46 3.86 -11.15 0.65
CA ALA A 46 4.88 -10.49 -0.14
C ALA A 46 4.94 -8.97 0.08
N MET A 47 3.80 -8.32 0.34
CA MET A 47 3.72 -6.88 0.58
C MET A 47 3.96 -6.47 2.04
N ARG A 48 4.36 -7.40 2.91
CA ARG A 48 4.75 -7.04 4.29
C ARG A 48 6.08 -6.33 4.30
N ASP A 49 6.18 -5.34 5.19
CA ASP A 49 7.31 -4.42 5.25
C ASP A 49 7.77 -4.22 6.71
N ARG A 50 9.09 -4.31 6.93
CA ARG A 50 9.74 -3.99 8.20
C ARG A 50 10.69 -2.80 8.12
N ILE A 51 10.82 -2.17 6.95
CA ILE A 51 11.73 -1.04 6.72
C ILE A 51 10.97 0.29 6.77
N HIS A 52 9.80 0.42 6.14
CA HIS A 52 9.12 1.72 6.04
C HIS A 52 7.81 1.79 6.83
N GLN A 53 6.89 0.86 6.57
CA GLN A 53 5.53 0.87 7.12
C GLN A 53 5.48 0.90 8.64
N PRO A 54 6.29 0.13 9.41
CA PRO A 54 6.21 0.17 10.87
C PRO A 54 6.53 1.57 11.45
N TYR A 55 7.43 2.31 10.80
CA TYR A 55 7.85 3.63 11.26
C TYR A 55 6.94 4.75 10.74
N ARG A 56 6.28 4.54 9.60
CA ARG A 56 5.34 5.50 9.00
C ARG A 56 3.89 5.31 9.48
N ALA A 57 3.52 4.13 9.95
CA ALA A 57 2.16 3.83 10.40
C ALA A 57 1.64 4.81 11.47
N PRO A 58 2.43 5.21 12.49
CA PRO A 58 1.98 6.19 13.47
C PRO A 58 1.61 7.56 12.90
N LEU A 59 2.08 7.89 11.69
CA LEU A 59 1.78 9.16 11.01
C LEU A 59 0.41 9.14 10.29
N ILE A 60 -0.22 7.98 10.18
CA ILE A 60 -1.40 7.78 9.33
C ILE A 60 -2.51 7.14 10.18
N PRO A 61 -3.53 7.92 10.57
CA PRO A 61 -4.64 7.41 11.38
C PRO A 61 -5.32 6.21 10.73
N GLY A 62 -5.52 5.15 11.52
CA GLY A 62 -6.16 3.91 11.08
C GLY A 62 -5.30 2.98 10.23
N PHE A 63 -4.05 3.33 9.90
CA PHE A 63 -3.26 2.53 8.95
C PHE A 63 -2.95 1.11 9.45
N ASP A 64 -2.69 0.92 10.75
CA ASP A 64 -2.49 -0.44 11.30
C ASP A 64 -3.74 -1.32 11.17
N GLU A 65 -4.93 -0.74 11.32
CA GLU A 65 -6.21 -1.43 11.10
C GLU A 65 -6.38 -1.81 9.62
N ILE A 66 -5.97 -0.94 8.70
CA ILE A 66 -5.97 -1.21 7.26
C ILE A 66 -4.94 -2.30 6.91
N LEU A 67 -3.74 -2.29 7.50
CA LEU A 67 -2.72 -3.34 7.28
C LEU A 67 -3.20 -4.71 7.78
N ALA A 68 -3.96 -4.74 8.87
CA ALA A 68 -4.54 -5.96 9.43
C ALA A 68 -5.80 -6.44 8.67
N LEU A 69 -6.31 -5.65 7.71
CA LEU A 69 -7.57 -5.93 7.04
C LEU A 69 -7.52 -7.27 6.27
N ALA A 70 -8.48 -8.13 6.57
CA ALA A 70 -8.75 -9.35 5.85
C ALA A 70 -10.22 -9.33 5.40
N THR A 71 -10.42 -9.24 4.08
CA THR A 71 -11.75 -9.24 3.46
C THR A 71 -11.64 -9.97 2.12
N PRO A 72 -12.72 -10.63 1.63
CA PRO A 72 -12.69 -11.27 0.32
C PRO A 72 -12.18 -10.33 -0.77
N GLY A 73 -11.41 -10.87 -1.72
CA GLY A 73 -10.88 -10.10 -2.83
C GLY A 73 -9.69 -9.19 -2.52
N LEU A 74 -9.39 -8.88 -1.25
CA LEU A 74 -8.20 -8.10 -0.88
C LEU A 74 -6.94 -8.98 -0.90
N LEU A 75 -6.01 -8.62 -1.78
CA LEU A 75 -4.78 -9.38 -2.05
C LEU A 75 -3.58 -8.82 -1.28
N GLY A 76 -3.52 -7.51 -1.03
CA GLY A 76 -2.43 -6.89 -0.27
C GLY A 76 -2.68 -5.40 -0.04
N VAL A 77 -2.00 -4.85 0.98
CA VAL A 77 -2.09 -3.44 1.34
C VAL A 77 -0.69 -2.90 1.53
N ALA A 78 -0.42 -1.71 1.02
CA ALA A 78 0.81 -0.97 1.30
C ALA A 78 0.56 0.54 1.38
N LEU A 79 1.53 1.27 1.91
CA LEU A 79 1.60 2.71 1.68
C LEU A 79 1.91 3.00 0.22
N SER A 80 1.17 3.94 -0.38
CA SER A 80 1.53 4.49 -1.68
C SER A 80 2.59 5.57 -1.49
N GLY A 81 3.83 5.27 -1.87
CA GLY A 81 4.97 6.17 -1.72
C GLY A 81 5.23 6.54 -0.26
N ALA A 82 5.26 7.84 0.04
CA ALA A 82 5.45 8.36 1.39
C ALA A 82 4.16 8.35 2.25
N GLY A 83 3.00 8.09 1.66
CA GLY A 83 1.70 8.32 2.26
C GLY A 83 1.20 9.78 2.08
N PRO A 84 0.00 10.09 2.59
CA PRO A 84 -0.86 9.23 3.40
C PRO A 84 -1.75 8.28 2.59
N THR A 85 -1.68 8.35 1.26
CA THR A 85 -2.43 7.46 0.37
C THR A 85 -2.05 5.99 0.62
N VAL A 86 -3.08 5.13 0.64
CA VAL A 86 -2.94 3.68 0.77
C VAL A 86 -3.20 3.02 -0.58
N LEU A 87 -2.34 2.07 -0.95
CA LEU A 87 -2.57 1.14 -2.04
C LEU A 87 -3.22 -0.13 -1.47
N ALA A 88 -4.40 -0.48 -1.96
CA ALA A 88 -5.03 -1.77 -1.72
C ALA A 88 -5.12 -2.54 -3.03
N VAL A 89 -4.38 -3.64 -3.15
CA VAL A 89 -4.44 -4.53 -4.32
C VAL A 89 -5.60 -5.48 -4.10
N ALA A 90 -6.55 -5.51 -5.03
CA ALA A 90 -7.75 -6.32 -4.93
C ALA A 90 -8.11 -6.97 -6.26
N LYS A 91 -8.90 -8.04 -6.20
CA LYS A 91 -9.58 -8.60 -7.37
C LYS A 91 -10.54 -7.55 -7.94
N GLN A 92 -10.65 -7.48 -9.27
CA GLN A 92 -11.45 -6.46 -9.96
C GLN A 92 -12.91 -6.42 -9.48
N ALA A 93 -13.55 -7.59 -9.32
CA ALA A 93 -14.94 -7.69 -8.83
C ALA A 93 -15.15 -7.16 -7.40
N ASP A 94 -14.07 -7.07 -6.60
CA ASP A 94 -14.11 -6.67 -5.20
C ASP A 94 -13.53 -5.26 -4.95
N ALA A 95 -12.90 -4.65 -5.97
CA ALA A 95 -12.07 -3.45 -5.81
C ALA A 95 -12.85 -2.27 -5.21
N GLU A 96 -14.07 -2.01 -5.66
CA GLU A 96 -14.89 -0.93 -5.10
C GLU A 96 -15.26 -1.19 -3.64
N ARG A 97 -15.65 -2.42 -3.31
CA ARG A 97 -16.05 -2.79 -1.95
C ARG A 97 -14.86 -2.67 -1.00
N VAL A 98 -13.69 -3.14 -1.42
CA VAL A 98 -12.44 -2.98 -0.67
C VAL A 98 -12.13 -1.50 -0.47
N GLY A 99 -12.23 -0.67 -1.53
CA GLY A 99 -12.03 0.78 -1.44
C GLY A 99 -12.96 1.45 -0.43
N ARG A 100 -14.25 1.10 -0.43
CA ARG A 100 -15.23 1.60 0.56
C ARG A 100 -14.90 1.19 2.00
N ILE A 101 -14.45 -0.05 2.22
CA ILE A 101 -14.04 -0.52 3.56
C ILE A 101 -12.83 0.29 4.06
N VAL A 102 -11.81 0.47 3.21
CA VAL A 102 -10.61 1.24 3.56
C VAL A 102 -10.96 2.71 3.85
N ALA A 103 -11.84 3.32 3.03
CA ALA A 103 -12.32 4.67 3.27
C ALA A 103 -13.09 4.79 4.59
N GLY A 104 -13.95 3.81 4.91
CA GLY A 104 -14.66 3.77 6.18
C GLY A 104 -13.75 3.63 7.41
N ILE A 105 -12.63 2.90 7.29
CA ILE A 105 -11.60 2.86 8.34
C ILE A 105 -11.00 4.26 8.53
N PHE A 106 -10.61 4.95 7.45
CA PHE A 106 -10.13 6.32 7.57
C PHE A 106 -11.15 7.25 8.24
N GLU A 107 -12.42 7.17 7.85
CA GLU A 107 -13.49 8.01 8.43
C GLU A 107 -13.69 7.76 9.92
N LYS A 108 -13.65 6.49 10.36
CA LYS A 108 -13.67 6.11 11.79
C LYS A 108 -12.53 6.75 12.57
N HIS A 109 -11.38 6.98 11.93
CA HIS A 109 -10.21 7.65 12.49
C HIS A 109 -10.17 9.16 12.18
N GLY A 110 -11.29 9.77 11.77
CA GLY A 110 -11.43 11.21 11.55
C GLY A 110 -10.81 11.72 10.25
N VAL A 111 -10.44 10.84 9.33
CA VAL A 111 -9.84 11.18 8.03
C VAL A 111 -10.85 10.95 6.91
N ARG A 112 -11.21 12.01 6.18
CA ARG A 112 -11.97 11.84 4.93
C ARG A 112 -11.05 11.27 3.85
N ALA A 113 -11.44 10.13 3.27
CA ALA A 113 -10.72 9.47 2.20
C ALA A 113 -11.63 9.26 0.97
N ALA A 114 -11.10 9.51 -0.23
CA ALA A 114 -11.78 9.24 -1.49
C ALA A 114 -11.15 8.00 -2.13
N PRO A 115 -11.85 6.85 -2.21
CA PRO A 115 -11.33 5.67 -2.86
C PRO A 115 -11.35 5.85 -4.38
N HIS A 116 -10.24 5.52 -5.05
CA HIS A 116 -10.14 5.48 -6.51
C HIS A 116 -9.76 4.07 -6.94
N VAL A 117 -10.62 3.43 -7.74
CA VAL A 117 -10.29 2.17 -8.39
C VAL A 117 -9.55 2.49 -9.67
N VAL A 118 -8.31 2.01 -9.78
CA VAL A 118 -7.42 2.27 -10.92
C VAL A 118 -6.82 0.95 -11.40
N ASN A 119 -6.52 0.90 -12.70
CA ASN A 119 -5.75 -0.18 -13.30
C ASN A 119 -4.28 0.24 -13.44
N ILE A 120 -3.40 -0.73 -13.69
CA ILE A 120 -2.02 -0.45 -14.05
C ILE A 120 -2.02 0.27 -15.40
N ASP A 121 -1.41 1.46 -15.44
CA ASP A 121 -1.16 2.18 -16.67
C ASP A 121 0.02 1.53 -17.42
N THR A 122 -0.26 1.02 -18.62
CA THR A 122 0.73 0.37 -19.49
C THR A 122 1.23 1.26 -20.63
N GLU A 123 0.65 2.45 -20.81
CA GLU A 123 1.05 3.41 -21.84
C GLU A 123 1.99 4.47 -21.28
N GLY A 124 1.84 4.81 -20.00
CA GLY A 124 2.61 5.86 -19.33
C GLY A 124 2.26 7.23 -19.87
N ARG A 125 3.27 8.09 -20.08
CA ARG A 125 3.04 9.46 -20.53
C ARG A 125 2.63 9.49 -22.01
N THR A 126 1.41 9.90 -22.28
CA THR A 126 0.91 10.21 -23.63
C THR A 126 0.81 11.72 -23.87
N ILE A 127 0.90 12.15 -25.13
CA ILE A 127 0.69 13.55 -25.53
C ILE A 127 -0.67 13.60 -26.21
N LEU A 128 -1.62 14.30 -25.59
CA LEU A 128 -2.92 14.55 -26.21
C LEU A 128 -2.78 15.77 -27.13
N GLU A 129 -2.97 15.57 -28.43
CA GLU A 129 -3.14 16.69 -29.35
C GLU A 129 -4.41 17.44 -28.95
N ARG A 130 -4.28 18.76 -28.73
CA ARG A 130 -5.47 19.60 -28.50
C ARG A 130 -6.22 19.73 -29.83
N PRO A 131 -7.57 19.63 -29.81
CA PRO A 131 -8.39 19.85 -30.99
C PRO A 131 -8.25 21.27 -31.53
#